data_AF-A0A925GX53-F1
#
_entry.id   AF-A0A925GX53-F1
#
_cell.length_a   1.000
_cell.length_b   1.000
_cell.length_c   1.000
_cell.angle_alpha   90.00
_cell.angle_beta   90.00
_cell.angle_gamma   90.00
#
_symmetry.space_group_name_H-M   'P 1'
#
loop_
_entity.id
_entity.type
_entity.pdbx_description
1 polymer ?
#
loop_
_entity_poly.entity_id
_entity_poly.type
_entity_poly.pdbx_seq_one_letter_code
_entity_poly.pdbx_strand_id
1 'polypeptide(L)'
;MLTVTGGCTCTLTGQTPSDLERGGIDRYRPRTIPERSLEDSSRFERLVRAGALYLSLSDAIALAIENNLDVDYQRLTPLIAEADLLRARSGSIARGIPSGVREGPGGLGSGGGSITAAQGTLPQLEQSSGFTSNPSIPAAGVQTSATGPGVPLLDPAITGSLLYSRLNRPQTNTFITGTNALTTRSNQGALGLQKGFLFGGTASVGFDSNRQDVNNLRADVNPSNSSGISANFSQPLLRGFGRAVNDRYIRIAKNNRKVSDLVFEQQVISTAYAVARLYWDLVSLNGERRVQQQSLDLAERLLRENVQQEIAGTLAPIEVVRARAAVATSRRDVTVAETALRQQETILKDYLTRRTVDTGDLATLRIVPTESIPVPAQEPVAPLQDLVAEARRNRPDLAQADYQVANQKITLTGSRSGLLPELDLVLSGRSNALYGSLNTLPPTTTTGGTTGTPVTRTADPVFLRGPSAGFSQIFSGRFPDYTIGVQLNIPLLNRAAQADYARDQLALRQVEIRRQQAEKQVRVDIINAQIAAEQSRAAYDAAREAREFRSNRLRRSDRNMLLALPQTTS
;
A
#
# COMPACT_ATOMS: atom_id res chain seq x y z
N MET A 1 -16.15 19.15 9.75
CA MET A 1 -17.12 18.08 9.51
C MET A 1 -17.80 18.34 8.17
N LEU A 2 -17.22 17.82 7.09
CA LEU A 2 -17.82 17.90 5.75
C LEU A 2 -18.32 16.50 5.41
N THR A 3 -19.61 16.26 5.62
CA THR A 3 -20.31 15.10 5.07
C THR A 3 -20.51 15.34 3.58
N VAL A 4 -19.62 14.79 2.76
CA VAL A 4 -19.78 14.75 1.31
C VAL A 4 -20.79 13.63 1.00
N THR A 5 -22.08 13.97 1.04
CA THR A 5 -23.15 13.18 0.42
C THR A 5 -23.25 13.57 -1.04
N GLY A 6 -22.32 13.06 -1.85
CA GLY A 6 -22.35 13.15 -3.32
C GLY A 6 -22.48 11.75 -3.88
N GLY A 7 -23.63 11.46 -4.49
CA GLY A 7 -23.97 10.15 -5.05
C GLY A 7 -23.07 9.75 -6.23
N CYS A 8 -21.96 9.11 -5.93
CA CYS A 8 -21.49 7.98 -6.72
C CYS A 8 -21.74 6.73 -5.88
N THR A 9 -22.94 6.18 -6.01
CA THR A 9 -23.18 4.77 -5.68
C THR A 9 -22.43 3.92 -6.71
N CYS A 10 -21.10 3.90 -6.62
CA CYS A 10 -20.39 2.68 -6.93
C CYS A 10 -20.70 1.75 -5.77
N THR A 11 -21.86 1.09 -5.84
CA THR A 11 -22.02 -0.19 -5.16
C THR A 11 -20.84 -1.02 -5.63
N LEU A 12 -19.84 -1.19 -4.76
CA LEU A 12 -18.88 -2.27 -4.85
C LEU A 12 -19.71 -3.56 -4.70
N THR A 13 -20.38 -3.97 -5.78
CA THR A 13 -20.89 -5.32 -6.01
C THR A 13 -19.72 -6.27 -6.35
N GLY A 14 -18.50 -5.92 -5.92
CA GLY A 14 -17.34 -6.77 -5.89
C GLY A 14 -17.07 -7.14 -4.44
N GLN A 15 -17.13 -8.44 -4.15
CA GLN A 15 -16.84 -9.04 -2.85
C GLN A 15 -15.60 -8.40 -2.22
N THR A 16 -15.72 -7.81 -1.04
CA THR A 16 -14.55 -7.30 -0.32
C THR A 16 -13.67 -8.50 0.09
N PRO A 17 -12.36 -8.30 0.29
CA PRO A 17 -11.52 -9.36 0.83
C PRO A 17 -12.07 -9.95 2.15
N SER A 18 -12.82 -9.19 2.94
CA SER A 18 -13.55 -9.69 4.13
C SER A 18 -14.54 -10.84 3.84
N ASP A 19 -15.06 -10.96 2.62
CA ASP A 19 -15.94 -12.05 2.20
C ASP A 19 -15.19 -13.37 1.90
N LEU A 20 -13.86 -13.42 2.12
CA LEU A 20 -13.03 -14.61 1.93
C LEU A 20 -13.36 -15.74 2.94
N GLU A 21 -14.14 -15.46 3.98
CA GLU A 21 -14.62 -16.49 4.92
C GLU A 21 -15.88 -17.24 4.42
N ARG A 22 -16.56 -16.77 3.36
CA ARG A 22 -17.79 -17.40 2.83
C ARG A 22 -17.50 -18.51 1.79
N GLY A 23 -17.67 -19.76 2.23
CA GLY A 23 -18.27 -20.87 1.45
C GLY A 23 -17.39 -21.78 0.56
N GLY A 24 -17.25 -23.06 0.94
CA GLY A 24 -17.08 -24.22 0.03
C GLY A 24 -15.99 -24.16 -1.05
N ILE A 25 -16.37 -24.56 -2.27
CA ILE A 25 -15.48 -24.67 -3.45
C ILE A 25 -15.05 -23.31 -4.02
N ASP A 26 -15.72 -22.22 -3.65
CA ASP A 26 -15.37 -20.87 -4.10
C ASP A 26 -14.02 -20.39 -3.55
N ARG A 27 -13.47 -21.08 -2.53
CA ARG A 27 -12.10 -20.89 -2.02
C ARG A 27 -11.02 -21.23 -3.04
N TYR A 28 -11.33 -22.06 -4.04
CA TYR A 28 -10.40 -22.50 -5.08
C TYR A 28 -10.61 -21.77 -6.42
N ARG A 29 -11.51 -20.78 -6.47
CA ARG A 29 -11.76 -19.98 -7.68
C ARG A 29 -11.05 -18.62 -7.56
N PRO A 30 -10.41 -18.13 -8.64
CA PRO A 30 -9.92 -16.77 -8.65
C PRO A 30 -11.11 -15.81 -8.52
N ARG A 31 -10.97 -14.77 -7.71
CA ARG A 31 -11.93 -13.67 -7.65
C ARG A 31 -11.39 -12.51 -8.48
N THR A 32 -12.19 -12.06 -9.44
CA THR A 32 -11.86 -10.91 -10.28
C THR A 32 -12.37 -9.65 -9.61
N ILE A 33 -11.48 -8.67 -9.40
CA ILE A 33 -11.86 -7.33 -8.99
C ILE A 33 -12.34 -6.61 -10.26
N PRO A 34 -13.53 -5.98 -10.27
CA PRO A 34 -14.03 -5.31 -11.47
C PRO A 34 -13.04 -4.22 -11.90
N GLU A 35 -12.85 -4.10 -13.22
CA GLU A 35 -12.03 -3.03 -13.78
C GLU A 35 -12.64 -1.67 -13.43
N ARG A 36 -11.78 -0.72 -13.05
CA ARG A 36 -12.22 0.63 -12.72
C ARG A 36 -12.36 1.43 -14.00
N SER A 37 -13.49 2.10 -14.18
CA SER A 37 -13.67 3.02 -15.31
C SER A 37 -12.62 4.13 -15.28
N LEU A 38 -12.06 4.43 -16.44
CA LEU A 38 -11.15 5.57 -16.65
C LEU A 38 -11.92 6.83 -17.10
N GLU A 39 -13.24 6.80 -17.06
CA GLU A 39 -14.09 7.94 -17.40
C GLU A 39 -14.21 8.91 -16.21
N ASP A 40 -14.32 10.20 -16.53
CA ASP A 40 -14.56 11.26 -15.55
C ASP A 40 -15.94 11.13 -14.90
N SER A 41 -16.08 11.67 -13.69
CA SER A 41 -17.36 11.69 -12.98
C SER A 41 -18.41 12.54 -13.71
N SER A 42 -19.69 12.16 -13.57
CA SER A 42 -20.82 12.93 -14.11
C SER A 42 -20.95 14.35 -13.52
N ARG A 43 -20.21 14.67 -12.45
CA ARG A 43 -20.10 16.04 -11.93
C ARG A 43 -19.37 16.94 -12.94
N PHE A 44 -18.36 16.43 -13.64
CA PHE A 44 -17.59 17.19 -14.61
C PHE A 44 -18.51 17.75 -15.71
N GLU A 45 -19.33 16.89 -16.32
CA GLU A 45 -20.27 17.28 -17.39
C GLU A 45 -21.31 18.31 -16.91
N ARG A 46 -21.77 18.22 -15.65
CA ARG A 46 -22.74 19.17 -15.07
C ARG A 46 -22.18 20.57 -14.83
N LEU A 47 -20.86 20.68 -14.66
CA LEU A 47 -20.16 21.95 -14.42
C LEU A 47 -19.73 22.64 -15.71
N VAL A 48 -19.68 21.91 -16.83
CA VAL A 48 -19.46 22.48 -18.16
C VAL A 48 -20.75 23.14 -18.66
N ARG A 49 -20.70 24.44 -18.93
CA ARG A 49 -21.81 25.21 -19.48
C ARG A 49 -21.31 26.12 -20.59
N ALA A 50 -21.94 26.07 -21.76
CA ALA A 50 -21.58 26.90 -22.91
C ALA A 50 -20.08 26.88 -23.29
N GLY A 51 -19.43 25.72 -23.19
CA GLY A 51 -18.01 25.56 -23.55
C GLY A 51 -17.01 26.12 -22.51
N ALA A 52 -17.47 26.47 -21.31
CA ALA A 52 -16.63 26.85 -20.18
C ALA A 52 -16.95 26.01 -18.93
N LEU A 53 -15.91 25.71 -18.15
CA LEU A 53 -16.02 25.05 -16.85
C LEU A 53 -16.16 26.12 -15.77
N TYR A 54 -17.35 26.21 -15.17
CA TYR A 54 -17.59 27.10 -14.04
C TYR A 54 -17.23 26.37 -12.76
N LEU A 55 -16.23 26.88 -12.04
CA LEU A 55 -15.62 26.15 -10.95
C LEU A 55 -15.57 27.01 -9.68
N SER A 56 -16.16 26.49 -8.60
CA SER A 56 -15.90 26.95 -7.23
C SER A 56 -14.72 26.18 -6.62
N LEU A 57 -14.11 26.68 -5.55
CA LEU A 57 -13.05 25.92 -4.87
C LEU A 57 -13.58 24.56 -4.37
N SER A 58 -14.81 24.55 -3.83
CA SER A 58 -15.44 23.32 -3.35
C SER A 58 -15.70 22.30 -4.46
N ASP A 59 -16.10 22.75 -5.64
CA ASP A 59 -16.29 21.90 -6.81
C ASP A 59 -14.96 21.41 -7.38
N ALA A 60 -13.92 22.24 -7.36
CA ALA A 60 -12.57 21.85 -7.76
C ALA A 60 -12.05 20.71 -6.88
N ILE A 61 -12.16 20.84 -5.56
CA ILE A 61 -11.73 19.82 -4.61
C ILE A 61 -12.57 18.54 -4.79
N ALA A 62 -13.89 18.67 -4.96
CA ALA A 62 -14.76 17.51 -5.18
C ALA A 62 -14.41 16.77 -6.47
N LEU A 63 -14.21 17.49 -7.58
CA LEU A 63 -13.79 16.91 -8.85
C LEU A 63 -12.42 16.24 -8.73
N ALA A 64 -11.45 16.87 -8.06
CA ALA A 64 -10.15 16.26 -7.84
C ALA A 64 -10.26 14.97 -7.03
N ILE A 65 -11.03 14.93 -5.94
CA ILE A 65 -11.17 13.70 -5.14
C ILE A 65 -11.92 12.58 -5.90
N GLU A 66 -12.83 12.95 -6.82
CA GLU A 66 -13.59 12.01 -7.65
C GLU A 66 -12.77 11.50 -8.86
N ASN A 67 -11.95 12.33 -9.49
CA ASN A 67 -11.29 12.05 -10.76
C ASN A 67 -9.77 11.84 -10.66
N ASN A 68 -9.12 12.28 -9.59
CA ASN A 68 -7.67 12.19 -9.50
C ASN A 68 -7.19 10.73 -9.41
N LEU A 69 -6.27 10.38 -10.31
CA LEU A 69 -5.73 9.02 -10.43
C LEU A 69 -4.87 8.61 -9.21
N ASP A 70 -4.21 9.55 -8.53
CA ASP A 70 -3.41 9.25 -7.34
C ASP A 70 -4.30 8.89 -6.13
N VAL A 71 -5.42 9.62 -5.94
CA VAL A 71 -6.44 9.25 -4.93
C VAL A 71 -7.01 7.87 -5.24
N ASP A 72 -7.32 7.61 -6.51
CA ASP A 72 -7.84 6.32 -6.97
C ASP A 72 -6.88 5.17 -6.76
N TYR A 73 -5.59 5.38 -7.02
CA TYR A 73 -4.53 4.44 -6.71
C TYR A 73 -4.51 4.15 -5.20
N GLN A 74 -4.57 5.18 -4.35
CA GLN A 74 -4.56 4.99 -2.90
C GLN A 74 -5.84 4.35 -2.34
N ARG A 75 -6.97 4.41 -3.05
CA ARG A 75 -8.19 3.65 -2.67
C ARG A 75 -7.97 2.14 -2.75
N LEU A 76 -7.01 1.66 -3.53
CA LEU A 76 -6.68 0.23 -3.63
C LEU A 76 -5.82 -0.24 -2.45
N THR A 77 -5.05 0.65 -1.83
CA THR A 77 -4.11 0.31 -0.75
C THR A 77 -4.80 -0.37 0.45
N PRO A 78 -5.94 0.10 0.97
CA PRO A 78 -6.67 -0.61 2.03
C PRO A 78 -7.19 -2.00 1.63
N LEU A 79 -7.59 -2.19 0.37
CA LEU A 79 -8.03 -3.50 -0.15
C LEU A 79 -6.86 -4.49 -0.21
N ILE A 80 -5.68 -4.01 -0.63
CA ILE A 80 -4.44 -4.79 -0.60
C ILE A 80 -4.09 -5.17 0.85
N ALA A 81 -4.20 -4.22 1.79
CA ALA A 81 -3.92 -4.47 3.21
C ALA A 81 -4.87 -5.51 3.82
N GLU A 82 -6.13 -5.56 3.38
CA GLU A 82 -7.09 -6.57 3.81
C GLU A 82 -6.75 -7.96 3.26
N ALA A 83 -6.31 -8.05 2.00
CA ALA A 83 -5.78 -9.30 1.44
C ALA A 83 -4.53 -9.80 2.20
N ASP A 84 -3.65 -8.88 2.57
CA ASP A 84 -2.47 -9.17 3.41
C ASP A 84 -2.85 -9.61 4.82
N LEU A 85 -3.92 -9.05 5.40
CA LEU A 85 -4.45 -9.49 6.70
C LEU A 85 -4.95 -10.94 6.63
N LEU A 86 -5.56 -11.35 5.52
CA LEU A 86 -6.04 -12.73 5.35
C LEU A 86 -4.89 -13.70 5.16
N ARG A 87 -3.85 -13.29 4.43
CA ARG A 87 -2.57 -14.01 4.36
C ARG A 87 -1.93 -14.14 5.75
N ALA A 88 -1.96 -13.09 6.56
CA ALA A 88 -1.45 -13.14 7.92
C ALA A 88 -2.27 -14.06 8.83
N ARG A 89 -3.59 -14.14 8.65
CA ARG A 89 -4.48 -15.05 9.40
C ARG A 89 -4.18 -16.53 9.13
N SER A 90 -3.67 -16.88 7.95
CA SER A 90 -3.22 -18.25 7.67
C SER A 90 -1.89 -18.61 8.35
N GLY A 91 -1.21 -17.64 8.97
CA GLY A 91 0.15 -17.80 9.50
C GLY A 91 1.24 -17.45 8.48
N SER A 92 0.87 -17.04 7.27
CA SER A 92 1.82 -16.59 6.25
C SER A 92 2.28 -15.15 6.48
N ILE A 93 3.49 -14.82 6.00
CA ILE A 93 4.04 -13.46 6.08
C ILE A 93 3.26 -12.54 5.14
N ALA A 94 2.87 -11.34 5.58
CA ALA A 94 2.27 -10.31 4.74
C ALA A 94 3.24 -9.86 3.61
N ARG A 95 2.74 -9.26 2.53
CA ARG A 95 3.61 -8.79 1.43
C ARG A 95 4.00 -7.33 1.55
N GLY A 96 3.42 -6.62 2.53
CA GLY A 96 3.68 -5.21 2.78
C GLY A 96 2.75 -4.33 1.95
N ILE A 97 2.65 -3.08 2.36
CA ILE A 97 1.80 -2.08 1.70
C ILE A 97 2.67 -0.95 1.14
N PRO A 98 2.33 -0.42 -0.05
CA PRO A 98 2.94 0.82 -0.52
C PRO A 98 2.51 1.97 0.39
N SER A 99 3.46 2.79 0.83
CA SER A 99 3.22 3.94 1.72
C SER A 99 3.65 5.28 1.13
N GLY A 100 3.91 5.33 -0.19
CA GLY A 100 4.26 6.57 -0.87
C GLY A 100 3.01 7.41 -1.13
N VAL A 101 3.05 8.69 -0.75
CA VAL A 101 2.05 9.70 -1.10
C VAL A 101 2.64 10.54 -2.23
N ARG A 102 1.83 10.89 -3.24
CA ARG A 102 2.26 11.71 -4.35
C ARG A 102 1.77 13.14 -4.15
N GLU A 103 2.71 14.09 -4.14
CA GLU A 103 2.36 15.51 -4.12
C GLU A 103 1.82 15.96 -5.48
N GLY A 104 0.85 16.87 -5.46
CA GLY A 104 0.32 17.49 -6.67
C GLY A 104 1.34 18.44 -7.33
N PRO A 105 1.12 18.79 -8.61
CA PRO A 105 2.02 19.68 -9.34
C PRO A 105 2.05 21.09 -8.73
N GLY A 106 3.18 21.78 -8.88
CA GLY A 106 3.30 23.19 -8.51
C GLY A 106 2.57 24.10 -9.51
N GLY A 107 1.88 25.12 -9.00
CA GLY A 107 1.26 26.16 -9.82
C GLY A 107 2.20 27.33 -10.17
N LEU A 108 1.79 28.14 -11.14
CA LEU A 108 2.55 29.29 -11.66
C LEU A 108 2.31 30.61 -10.90
N GLY A 109 1.33 30.66 -9.98
CA GLY A 109 0.81 31.91 -9.40
C GLY A 109 1.60 32.50 -8.23
N SER A 110 2.44 31.71 -7.55
CA SER A 110 3.36 32.22 -6.54
C SER A 110 4.71 32.56 -7.19
N GLY A 111 5.23 33.78 -7.01
CA GLY A 111 6.49 34.31 -7.57
C GLY A 111 7.77 33.52 -7.23
N GLY A 112 7.84 32.29 -7.70
CA GLY A 112 8.93 31.33 -7.56
C GLY A 112 8.89 30.21 -8.62
N GLY A 113 7.92 30.23 -9.53
CA GLY A 113 7.92 29.41 -10.75
C GLY A 113 8.84 30.01 -11.80
N SER A 114 10.15 29.94 -11.58
CA SER A 114 11.10 30.19 -12.66
C SER A 114 10.97 29.08 -13.69
N ILE A 115 10.58 29.45 -14.91
CA ILE A 115 10.93 28.72 -16.12
C ILE A 115 12.46 28.83 -16.31
N THR A 116 13.25 28.12 -15.50
CA THR A 116 14.66 27.92 -15.79
C THR A 116 14.81 26.83 -16.85
N ALA A 117 14.70 27.25 -18.11
CA ALA A 117 15.62 26.72 -19.11
C ALA A 117 17.04 27.14 -18.68
N ALA A 118 17.88 26.15 -18.34
CA ALA A 118 19.35 26.19 -18.26
C ALA A 118 20.04 27.52 -17.86
N GLN A 119 20.59 27.58 -16.64
CA GLN A 119 21.97 28.01 -16.27
C GLN A 119 22.06 28.60 -14.85
N GLY A 120 23.03 28.11 -14.06
CA GLY A 120 23.88 28.92 -13.17
C GLY A 120 23.33 29.44 -11.83
N THR A 121 23.48 28.62 -10.78
CA THR A 121 23.83 28.97 -9.38
C THR A 121 23.55 30.39 -8.85
N LEU A 122 22.44 30.54 -8.12
CA LEU A 122 22.26 31.40 -6.92
C LEU A 122 21.26 30.70 -5.97
N PRO A 123 21.32 30.90 -4.64
CA PRO A 123 20.58 30.10 -3.67
C PRO A 123 19.08 30.42 -3.76
N GLN A 124 18.32 29.45 -4.24
CA GLN A 124 16.86 29.46 -4.25
C GLN A 124 16.38 29.45 -2.79
N LEU A 125 15.47 30.36 -2.42
CA LEU A 125 14.60 30.13 -1.28
C LEU A 125 13.81 28.86 -1.61
N GLU A 126 14.24 27.75 -1.02
CA GLU A 126 13.59 26.46 -1.11
C GLU A 126 12.11 26.68 -0.81
N GLN A 127 11.30 26.40 -1.83
CA GLN A 127 9.90 26.08 -1.67
C GLN A 127 9.86 25.07 -0.54
N SER A 128 9.30 25.47 0.60
CA SER A 128 9.16 24.63 1.78
C SER A 128 8.33 23.39 1.41
N SER A 129 9.03 22.35 0.96
CA SER A 129 8.59 20.97 0.79
C SER A 129 8.40 20.32 2.17
N GLY A 130 7.69 21.05 3.04
CA GLY A 130 7.39 20.71 4.42
C GLY A 130 6.19 19.76 4.55
N PHE A 131 5.70 19.16 3.46
CA PHE A 131 4.67 18.13 3.57
C PHE A 131 5.18 16.71 3.32
N THR A 132 6.17 16.44 2.44
CA THR A 132 6.64 15.05 2.26
C THR A 132 8.09 14.84 1.75
N SER A 133 9.09 15.62 2.19
CA SER A 133 10.49 15.17 2.04
C SER A 133 10.85 14.03 3.02
N ASN A 134 10.02 12.98 3.05
CA ASN A 134 10.46 11.70 3.60
C ASN A 134 11.35 11.07 2.52
N PRO A 135 12.65 10.82 2.79
CA PRO A 135 13.53 10.16 1.82
C PRO A 135 12.84 8.86 1.42
N SER A 136 12.60 8.72 0.12
CA SER A 136 12.01 7.56 -0.55
C SER A 136 12.13 6.30 0.30
N ILE A 137 11.04 5.92 0.97
CA ILE A 137 10.87 4.53 1.39
C ILE A 137 10.97 3.76 0.06
N PRO A 138 11.95 2.86 -0.11
CA PRO A 138 12.09 2.14 -1.36
C PRO A 138 10.73 1.52 -1.71
N ALA A 139 10.37 1.53 -2.99
CA ALA A 139 9.13 0.93 -3.51
C ALA A 139 9.00 -0.58 -3.17
N ALA A 140 10.01 -1.19 -2.57
CA ALA A 140 9.87 -2.36 -1.73
C ALA A 140 9.14 -1.97 -0.44
N GLY A 141 7.80 -2.09 -0.44
CA GLY A 141 6.94 -1.86 0.73
C GLY A 141 7.51 -2.52 2.00
N VAL A 142 7.11 -2.00 3.17
CA VAL A 142 7.56 -2.46 4.50
C VAL A 142 7.80 -3.96 4.49
N GLN A 143 9.06 -4.40 4.37
CA GLN A 143 9.37 -5.82 4.34
C GLN A 143 9.01 -6.38 5.70
N THR A 144 7.91 -7.12 5.78
CA THR A 144 7.42 -7.74 7.02
C THR A 144 8.21 -9.00 7.37
N SER A 145 9.54 -8.95 7.21
CA SER A 145 10.45 -9.97 7.69
C SER A 145 10.54 -9.85 9.22
N ALA A 146 9.49 -10.27 9.91
CA ALA A 146 9.51 -10.36 11.37
C ALA A 146 10.35 -11.60 11.75
N THR A 147 11.53 -11.31 12.31
CA THR A 147 12.50 -12.23 12.90
C THR A 147 11.92 -12.99 14.10
N GLY A 148 12.43 -14.20 14.32
CA GLY A 148 12.00 -15.08 15.42
C GLY A 148 11.56 -16.47 14.95
N PRO A 149 11.07 -17.33 15.87
CA PRO A 149 10.63 -18.68 15.56
C PRO A 149 9.54 -18.66 14.47
N GLY A 150 9.56 -19.64 13.56
CA GLY A 150 8.55 -19.72 12.50
C GLY A 150 7.14 -19.82 13.08
N VAL A 151 6.20 -19.03 12.53
CA VAL A 151 4.79 -19.13 12.92
C VAL A 151 4.19 -20.36 12.24
N PRO A 152 3.51 -21.25 12.96
CA PRO A 152 2.89 -22.42 12.34
C PRO A 152 1.75 -22.00 11.41
N LEU A 153 1.50 -22.78 10.36
CA LEU A 153 0.37 -22.54 9.45
C LEU A 153 -0.95 -22.73 10.21
N LEU A 154 -1.71 -21.66 10.37
CA LEU A 154 -2.94 -21.63 11.17
C LEU A 154 -4.13 -22.24 10.43
N ASP A 155 -4.05 -22.26 9.09
CA ASP A 155 -5.07 -22.86 8.24
C ASP A 155 -4.92 -24.38 8.17
N PRO A 156 -6.03 -25.13 8.26
CA PRO A 156 -5.99 -26.57 8.09
C PRO A 156 -5.66 -26.93 6.63
N ALA A 157 -4.70 -27.84 6.44
CA ALA A 157 -4.32 -28.34 5.12
C ALA A 157 -4.53 -29.84 5.03
N ILE A 158 -5.16 -30.29 3.95
CA ILE A 158 -5.24 -31.70 3.57
C ILE A 158 -4.13 -31.98 2.56
N THR A 159 -3.30 -32.99 2.84
CA THR A 159 -2.26 -33.48 1.94
C THR A 159 -2.61 -34.89 1.48
N GLY A 160 -2.26 -35.23 0.24
CA GLY A 160 -2.48 -36.55 -0.30
C GLY A 160 -1.35 -36.93 -1.25
N SER A 161 -0.86 -38.15 -1.16
CA SER A 161 0.17 -38.67 -2.06
C SER A 161 -0.14 -40.11 -2.47
N LEU A 162 0.20 -40.43 -3.71
CA LEU A 162 0.18 -41.78 -4.26
C LEU A 162 1.55 -42.02 -4.89
N LEU A 163 2.23 -43.08 -4.47
CA LEU A 163 3.55 -43.43 -4.95
C LEU A 163 3.59 -44.89 -5.37
N TYR A 164 3.96 -45.13 -6.62
CA TYR A 164 4.29 -46.45 -7.15
C TYR A 164 5.80 -46.58 -7.24
N SER A 165 6.37 -47.65 -6.69
CA SER A 165 7.79 -47.94 -6.85
C SER A 165 8.01 -49.41 -7.17
N ARG A 166 9.01 -49.67 -8.02
CA ARG A 166 9.52 -51.01 -8.30
C ARG A 166 11.03 -50.99 -8.10
N LEU A 167 11.49 -51.72 -7.10
CA LEU A 167 12.90 -51.88 -6.77
C LEU A 167 13.33 -53.28 -7.16
N ASN A 168 14.44 -53.42 -7.88
CA ASN A 168 15.04 -54.71 -8.17
C ASN A 168 16.48 -54.71 -7.63
N ARG A 169 16.72 -55.41 -6.53
CA ARG A 169 18.00 -55.40 -5.82
C ARG A 169 18.63 -56.79 -5.82
N PRO A 170 19.89 -56.95 -6.27
CA PRO A 170 20.61 -58.20 -6.09
C PRO A 170 20.75 -58.50 -4.59
N GLN A 171 20.58 -59.75 -4.19
CA GLN A 171 20.69 -60.19 -2.80
C GLN A 171 22.02 -60.91 -2.59
N THR A 172 22.76 -60.51 -1.56
CA THR A 172 24.04 -61.15 -1.18
C THR A 172 23.84 -62.52 -0.55
N ASN A 173 22.64 -62.79 -0.01
CA ASN A 173 22.28 -64.04 0.63
C ASN A 173 20.85 -64.46 0.27
N THR A 174 20.69 -65.68 -0.23
CA THR A 174 19.40 -66.28 -0.61
C THR A 174 18.66 -66.93 0.55
N PHE A 175 19.28 -67.05 1.73
CA PHE A 175 18.64 -67.62 2.91
C PHE A 175 17.46 -66.77 3.42
N ILE A 176 17.48 -65.46 3.24
CA ILE A 176 16.39 -64.61 3.76
C ILE A 176 15.24 -64.50 2.75
N THR A 177 15.55 -64.49 1.46
CA THR A 177 14.59 -64.16 0.38
C THR A 177 14.23 -65.35 -0.52
N GLY A 178 15.00 -66.43 -0.49
CA GLY A 178 14.91 -67.56 -1.41
C GLY A 178 15.29 -67.24 -2.86
N THR A 179 15.71 -66.01 -3.18
CA THR A 179 15.99 -65.53 -4.55
C THR A 179 17.28 -64.72 -4.65
N ASN A 180 17.99 -64.78 -5.78
CA ASN A 180 19.21 -63.97 -6.02
C ASN A 180 18.92 -62.50 -6.35
N ALA A 181 17.70 -62.18 -6.80
CA ALA A 181 17.27 -60.82 -7.12
C ALA A 181 15.89 -60.56 -6.51
N LEU A 182 15.85 -59.68 -5.51
CA LEU A 182 14.62 -59.28 -4.84
C LEU A 182 13.97 -58.15 -5.63
N THR A 183 12.84 -58.46 -6.27
CA THR A 183 11.94 -57.46 -6.85
C THR A 183 10.84 -57.14 -5.83
N THR A 184 10.79 -55.89 -5.40
CA THR A 184 9.75 -55.33 -4.54
C THR A 184 8.95 -54.32 -5.34
N ARG A 185 7.63 -54.49 -5.40
CA ARG A 185 6.68 -53.48 -5.89
C ARG A 185 5.95 -52.92 -4.69
N SER A 186 5.84 -51.60 -4.59
CA SER A 186 5.22 -50.91 -3.47
C SER A 186 4.27 -49.84 -3.99
N ASN A 187 3.01 -49.93 -3.58
CA ASN A 187 1.97 -48.94 -3.84
C ASN A 187 1.65 -48.27 -2.51
N GLN A 188 2.09 -47.03 -2.35
CA GLN A 188 1.88 -46.24 -1.14
C GLN A 188 0.83 -45.18 -1.42
N GLY A 189 -0.16 -45.10 -0.54
CA GLY A 189 -1.11 -43.99 -0.48
C GLY A 189 -1.07 -43.37 0.90
N ALA A 190 -1.01 -42.05 0.97
CA ALA A 190 -1.09 -41.31 2.21
C ALA A 190 -2.08 -40.15 2.08
N LEU A 191 -2.84 -39.92 3.14
CA LEU A 191 -3.73 -38.78 3.32
C LEU A 191 -3.43 -38.16 4.68
N GLY A 192 -3.22 -36.86 4.74
CA GLY A 192 -2.92 -36.13 5.97
C GLY A 192 -3.81 -34.91 6.14
N LEU A 193 -4.15 -34.58 7.36
CA LEU A 193 -4.77 -33.32 7.77
C LEU A 193 -3.87 -32.70 8.84
N GLN A 194 -3.40 -31.48 8.63
CA GLN A 194 -2.55 -30.77 9.59
C GLN A 194 -3.07 -29.36 9.86
N LYS A 195 -2.87 -28.87 11.09
CA LYS A 195 -3.27 -27.52 11.51
C LYS A 195 -2.36 -27.00 12.63
N GLY A 196 -1.93 -25.76 12.51
CA GLY A 196 -1.23 -25.00 13.54
C GLY A 196 -2.16 -24.17 14.42
N PHE A 197 -1.70 -23.83 15.62
CA PHE A 197 -2.45 -23.03 16.59
C PHE A 197 -1.69 -21.76 16.99
N LEU A 198 -2.44 -20.75 17.43
CA LEU A 198 -1.90 -19.46 17.87
C LEU A 198 -1.00 -19.54 19.12
N PHE A 199 -1.02 -20.66 19.86
CA PHE A 199 -0.11 -20.87 20.98
C PHE A 199 1.23 -21.51 20.54
N GLY A 200 1.42 -21.77 19.25
CA GLY A 200 2.65 -22.30 18.65
C GLY A 200 2.62 -23.78 18.33
N GLY A 201 1.66 -24.52 18.88
CA GLY A 201 1.57 -25.96 18.65
C GLY A 201 0.98 -26.33 17.29
N THR A 202 1.25 -27.56 16.87
CA THR A 202 0.76 -28.15 15.62
C THR A 202 0.11 -29.49 15.91
N ALA A 203 -1.03 -29.76 15.28
CA ALA A 203 -1.69 -31.06 15.28
C ALA A 203 -1.74 -31.59 13.86
N SER A 204 -1.51 -32.89 13.70
CA SER A 204 -1.71 -33.59 12.44
C SER A 204 -2.36 -34.95 12.66
N VAL A 205 -3.18 -35.38 11.72
CA VAL A 205 -3.75 -36.71 11.64
C VAL A 205 -3.49 -37.23 10.24
N GLY A 206 -2.89 -38.42 10.13
CA GLY A 206 -2.54 -39.03 8.86
C GLY A 206 -3.01 -40.46 8.77
N PHE A 207 -3.48 -40.86 7.59
CA PHE A 207 -3.70 -42.24 7.21
C PHE A 207 -2.72 -42.60 6.10
N ASP A 208 -1.99 -43.69 6.27
CA ASP A 208 -1.13 -44.25 5.23
C ASP A 208 -1.42 -45.72 5.01
N SER A 209 -1.21 -46.16 3.77
CA SER A 209 -1.35 -47.54 3.34
C SER A 209 -0.28 -47.88 2.33
N ASN A 210 0.48 -48.93 2.59
CA ASN A 210 1.53 -49.45 1.73
C ASN A 210 1.23 -50.91 1.40
N ARG A 211 0.86 -51.15 0.14
CA ARG A 211 0.77 -52.50 -0.42
C ARG A 211 2.12 -52.88 -1.02
N GLN A 212 2.68 -53.99 -0.57
CA GLN A 212 3.95 -54.53 -1.05
C GLN A 212 3.75 -55.91 -1.66
N ASP A 213 4.18 -56.05 -2.91
CA ASP A 213 4.33 -57.33 -3.58
C ASP A 213 5.82 -57.65 -3.68
N VAL A 214 6.24 -58.79 -3.16
CA VAL A 214 7.63 -59.24 -3.18
C VAL A 214 7.76 -60.58 -3.89
N ASN A 215 8.84 -60.80 -4.63
CA ASN A 215 9.16 -62.14 -5.15
C ASN A 215 9.88 -63.04 -4.12
N ASN A 216 9.75 -62.74 -2.82
CA ASN A 216 10.36 -63.50 -1.74
C ASN A 216 9.63 -64.84 -1.53
N LEU A 217 10.33 -65.95 -1.74
CA LEU A 217 9.80 -67.31 -1.59
C LEU A 217 9.61 -67.71 -0.10
N ARG A 218 10.14 -66.93 0.84
CA ARG A 218 10.06 -67.18 2.29
C ARG A 218 9.13 -66.22 3.04
N ALA A 219 8.50 -65.28 2.35
CA ALA A 219 7.47 -64.44 2.97
C ALA A 219 6.18 -65.25 3.19
N ASP A 220 5.56 -65.16 4.36
CA ASP A 220 4.31 -65.89 4.64
C ASP A 220 3.08 -65.16 4.06
N VAL A 221 3.10 -63.83 4.09
CA VAL A 221 2.03 -62.97 3.56
C VAL A 221 2.55 -62.19 2.36
N ASN A 222 1.93 -62.38 1.19
CA ASN A 222 2.30 -61.72 -0.05
C ASN A 222 1.12 -61.77 -1.06
N PRO A 223 0.63 -60.64 -1.58
CA PRO A 223 0.86 -59.25 -1.14
C PRO A 223 0.62 -59.03 0.35
N SER A 224 1.42 -58.14 0.94
CA SER A 224 1.16 -57.59 2.27
C SER A 224 0.74 -56.13 2.16
N ASN A 225 -0.30 -55.75 2.89
CA ASN A 225 -0.76 -54.38 3.03
C ASN A 225 -0.56 -53.94 4.48
N SER A 226 0.37 -53.01 4.71
CA SER A 226 0.46 -52.30 5.97
C SER A 226 -0.31 -51.00 5.86
N SER A 227 -1.23 -50.75 6.79
CA SER A 227 -1.96 -49.49 6.87
C SER A 227 -1.88 -48.96 8.29
N GLY A 228 -1.95 -47.65 8.47
CA GLY A 228 -1.99 -47.06 9.80
C GLY A 228 -2.64 -45.70 9.83
N ILE A 229 -3.24 -45.38 10.97
CA ILE A 229 -3.66 -44.02 11.31
C ILE A 229 -2.69 -43.50 12.37
N SER A 230 -2.17 -42.29 12.15
CA SER A 230 -1.33 -41.58 13.10
C SER A 230 -1.97 -40.25 13.48
N ALA A 231 -1.81 -39.86 14.74
CA ALA A 231 -2.16 -38.56 15.27
C ALA A 231 -0.92 -38.01 15.98
N ASN A 232 -0.45 -36.85 15.57
CA ASN A 232 0.72 -36.20 16.16
C ASN A 232 0.32 -34.81 16.66
N PHE A 233 0.76 -34.48 17.86
CA PHE A 233 0.62 -33.16 18.46
C PHE A 233 1.98 -32.71 19.00
N SER A 234 2.45 -31.56 18.54
CA SER A 234 3.70 -30.95 19.01
C SER A 234 3.40 -29.57 19.58
N GLN A 235 3.89 -29.29 20.78
CA GLN A 235 3.70 -28.03 21.48
C GLN A 235 5.03 -27.47 21.94
N PRO A 236 5.48 -26.30 21.42
CA PRO A 236 6.59 -25.59 22.01
C PRO A 236 6.22 -25.05 23.39
N LEU A 237 7.08 -25.24 24.39
CA LEU A 237 6.88 -24.83 25.77
C LEU A 237 7.69 -23.57 26.14
N LEU A 238 8.80 -23.31 25.45
CA LEU A 238 9.68 -22.15 25.68
C LEU A 238 9.78 -21.26 24.43
N ARG A 239 10.69 -21.58 23.50
CA ARG A 239 10.86 -20.86 22.24
C ARG A 239 9.64 -21.06 21.34
N GLY A 240 9.02 -19.97 20.88
CA GLY A 240 7.83 -20.04 20.03
C GLY A 240 6.51 -20.26 20.79
N PHE A 241 6.55 -20.37 22.13
CA PHE A 241 5.33 -20.49 22.93
C PHE A 241 4.56 -19.17 23.02
N GLY A 242 3.24 -19.29 22.95
CA GLY A 242 2.31 -18.22 23.32
C GLY A 242 1.82 -17.35 22.16
N ARG A 243 0.65 -16.75 22.36
CA ARG A 243 -0.04 -15.94 21.35
C ARG A 243 0.74 -14.70 20.96
N ALA A 244 1.53 -14.12 21.87
CA ALA A 244 2.34 -12.95 21.57
C ALA A 244 3.37 -13.22 20.46
N VAL A 245 3.91 -14.43 20.32
CA VAL A 245 4.92 -14.72 19.29
C VAL A 245 4.26 -15.11 17.97
N ASN A 246 3.21 -15.93 18.03
CA ASN A 246 2.59 -16.53 16.83
C ASN A 246 1.54 -15.63 16.16
N ASP A 247 0.86 -14.74 16.90
CA ASP A 247 -0.09 -13.77 16.34
C ASP A 247 0.62 -12.51 15.78
N ARG A 248 1.97 -12.52 15.69
CA ARG A 248 2.76 -11.34 15.27
C ARG A 248 2.41 -10.85 13.87
N TYR A 249 2.28 -11.76 12.90
CA TYR A 249 1.95 -11.40 11.52
C TYR A 249 0.54 -10.81 11.44
N ILE A 250 -0.41 -11.37 12.19
CA ILE A 250 -1.79 -10.86 12.26
C ILE A 250 -1.82 -9.46 12.87
N ARG A 251 -1.09 -9.21 13.96
CA ARG A 251 -1.03 -7.88 14.58
C ARG A 251 -0.34 -6.85 13.69
N ILE A 252 0.76 -7.21 13.05
CA ILE A 252 1.44 -6.34 12.07
C ILE A 252 0.51 -6.03 10.90
N ALA A 253 -0.17 -7.03 10.33
CA ALA A 253 -1.11 -6.80 9.23
C ALA A 253 -2.32 -5.95 9.64
N LYS A 254 -2.83 -6.10 10.88
CA LYS A 254 -3.87 -5.21 11.43
C LYS A 254 -3.38 -3.76 11.55
N ASN A 255 -2.15 -3.55 12.01
CA ASN A 255 -1.55 -2.22 12.06
C ASN A 255 -1.32 -1.66 10.64
N ASN A 256 -0.83 -2.47 9.71
CA ASN A 256 -0.64 -2.07 8.32
C ASN A 256 -1.96 -1.66 7.66
N ARG A 257 -3.08 -2.34 7.95
CA ARG A 257 -4.41 -1.88 7.49
C ARG A 257 -4.75 -0.47 8.00
N LYS A 258 -4.44 -0.17 9.26
CA LYS A 258 -4.65 1.20 9.78
C LYS A 258 -3.70 2.21 9.13
N VAL A 259 -2.45 1.81 8.88
CA VAL A 259 -1.48 2.63 8.14
C VAL A 259 -1.97 2.91 6.73
N SER A 260 -2.55 1.94 6.01
CA SER A 260 -3.10 2.18 4.67
C SER A 260 -4.27 3.18 4.68
N ASP A 261 -5.11 3.14 5.71
CA ASP A 261 -6.20 4.11 5.87
C ASP A 261 -5.62 5.54 6.08
N LEU A 262 -4.57 5.67 6.91
CA LEU A 262 -3.87 6.95 7.15
C LEU A 262 -3.13 7.47 5.91
N VAL A 263 -2.54 6.59 5.10
CA VAL A 263 -1.90 6.97 3.82
C VAL A 263 -2.94 7.48 2.83
N PHE A 264 -4.11 6.82 2.76
CA PHE A 264 -5.22 7.29 1.93
C PHE A 264 -5.72 8.67 2.40
N GLU A 265 -5.90 8.85 3.70
CA GLU A 265 -6.26 10.15 4.28
C GLU A 265 -5.23 11.24 3.94
N GLN A 266 -3.94 10.93 4.05
CA GLN A 266 -2.86 11.85 3.69
C GLN A 266 -2.87 12.21 2.20
N GLN A 267 -3.15 11.26 1.30
CA GLN A 267 -3.28 11.55 -0.13
C GLN A 267 -4.46 12.46 -0.41
N VAL A 268 -5.61 12.27 0.25
CA VAL A 268 -6.77 13.15 0.09
C VAL A 268 -6.44 14.57 0.58
N ILE A 269 -5.77 14.71 1.73
CA ILE A 269 -5.32 16.01 2.24
C ILE A 269 -4.36 16.69 1.24
N SER A 270 -3.36 15.96 0.74
CA SER A 270 -2.39 16.48 -0.23
C SER A 270 -3.06 16.92 -1.54
N THR A 271 -4.01 16.13 -2.03
CA THR A 271 -4.78 16.43 -3.26
C THR A 271 -5.64 17.66 -3.08
N ALA A 272 -6.37 17.76 -1.97
CA ALA A 272 -7.20 18.93 -1.66
C ALA A 272 -6.36 20.21 -1.51
N TYR A 273 -5.20 20.11 -0.84
CA TYR A 273 -4.26 21.22 -0.69
C TYR A 273 -3.68 21.68 -2.03
N ALA A 274 -3.23 20.74 -2.88
CA ALA A 274 -2.70 21.05 -4.20
C ALA A 274 -3.74 21.76 -5.09
N VAL A 275 -4.99 21.26 -5.11
CA VAL A 275 -6.08 21.88 -5.87
C VAL A 275 -6.40 23.27 -5.37
N ALA A 276 -6.44 23.47 -4.04
CA ALA A 276 -6.69 24.78 -3.47
C ALA A 276 -5.63 25.79 -3.93
N ARG A 277 -4.35 25.41 -3.90
CA ARG A 277 -3.27 26.25 -4.41
C ARG A 277 -3.42 26.54 -5.90
N LEU A 278 -3.63 25.51 -6.73
CA LEU A 278 -3.77 25.67 -8.18
C LEU A 278 -4.98 26.54 -8.56
N TYR A 279 -6.08 26.41 -7.82
CA TYR A 279 -7.28 27.23 -7.99
C TYR A 279 -7.02 28.70 -7.64
N TRP A 280 -6.41 28.97 -6.49
CA TRP A 280 -6.08 30.35 -6.10
C TRP A 280 -5.02 30.99 -7.02
N ASP A 281 -4.07 30.21 -7.52
CA ASP A 281 -3.11 30.65 -8.54
C ASP A 281 -3.85 31.04 -9.84
N LEU A 282 -4.84 30.25 -10.27
CA LEU A 282 -5.67 30.58 -11.44
C LEU A 282 -6.47 31.88 -11.23
N VAL A 283 -7.08 32.06 -10.05
CA VAL A 283 -7.81 33.29 -9.70
C VAL A 283 -6.89 34.51 -9.75
N SER A 284 -5.68 34.38 -9.20
CA SER A 284 -4.65 35.44 -9.22
C SER A 284 -4.24 35.80 -10.66
N LEU A 285 -3.90 34.81 -11.49
CA LEU A 285 -3.51 35.02 -12.89
C LEU A 285 -4.65 35.60 -13.74
N ASN A 286 -5.91 35.26 -13.44
CA ASN A 286 -7.07 35.88 -14.09
C ASN A 286 -7.16 37.38 -13.73
N GLY A 287 -6.89 37.72 -12.47
CA GLY A 287 -6.75 39.10 -12.00
C GLY A 287 -5.63 39.85 -12.72
N GLU A 288 -4.44 39.26 -12.81
CA GLU A 288 -3.28 39.84 -13.50
C GLU A 288 -3.57 40.12 -14.98
N ARG A 289 -4.16 39.16 -15.69
CA ARG A 289 -4.57 39.35 -17.09
C ARG A 289 -5.55 40.53 -17.23
N ARG A 290 -6.52 40.68 -16.32
CA ARG A 290 -7.46 41.83 -16.34
C ARG A 290 -6.74 43.16 -16.13
N VAL A 291 -5.76 43.21 -15.22
CA VAL A 291 -4.94 44.42 -14.97
C VAL A 291 -4.13 44.78 -16.22
N GLN A 292 -3.47 43.81 -16.85
CA GLN A 292 -2.69 44.06 -18.07
C GLN A 292 -3.58 44.50 -19.25
N GLN A 293 -4.80 43.96 -19.37
CA GLN A 293 -5.77 44.41 -20.37
C GLN A 293 -6.22 45.86 -20.14
N GLN A 294 -6.46 46.24 -18.88
CA GLN A 294 -6.79 47.64 -18.54
C GLN A 294 -5.62 48.59 -18.83
N SER A 295 -4.38 48.16 -18.56
CA SER A 295 -3.18 48.93 -18.91
C SER A 295 -3.03 49.14 -20.42
N LEU A 296 -3.35 48.11 -21.22
CA LEU A 296 -3.35 48.21 -22.69
C LEU A 296 -4.43 49.18 -23.19
N ASP A 297 -5.67 49.10 -22.70
CA ASP A 297 -6.75 50.01 -23.10
C ASP A 297 -6.41 51.47 -22.77
N LEU A 298 -5.82 51.71 -21.59
CA LEU A 298 -5.32 53.02 -21.20
C LEU A 298 -4.19 53.51 -22.12
N ALA A 299 -3.23 52.67 -22.47
CA ALA A 299 -2.14 53.01 -23.39
C ALA A 299 -2.65 53.31 -24.81
N GLU A 300 -3.63 52.55 -25.30
CA GLU A 300 -4.26 52.78 -26.60
C GLU A 300 -5.11 54.05 -26.62
N ARG A 301 -5.78 54.37 -25.50
CA ARG A 301 -6.47 55.66 -25.33
C ARG A 301 -5.48 56.82 -25.35
N LEU A 302 -4.38 56.75 -24.60
CA LEU A 302 -3.34 57.77 -24.60
C LEU A 302 -2.73 57.97 -25.99
N LEU A 303 -2.47 56.88 -26.73
CA LEU A 303 -2.00 56.96 -28.11
C LEU A 303 -3.00 57.68 -29.02
N ARG A 304 -4.30 57.36 -28.91
CA ARG A 304 -5.35 58.05 -29.68
C ARG A 304 -5.38 59.54 -29.37
N GLU A 305 -5.34 59.92 -28.09
CA GLU A 305 -5.33 61.32 -27.66
C GLU A 305 -4.08 62.07 -28.17
N ASN A 306 -2.89 61.47 -28.06
CA ASN A 306 -1.65 62.05 -28.57
C ASN A 306 -1.64 62.23 -30.08
N VAL A 307 -2.19 61.28 -30.85
CA VAL A 307 -2.31 61.40 -32.31
C VAL A 307 -3.25 62.55 -32.70
N GLN A 308 -4.37 62.72 -31.99
CA GLN A 308 -5.27 63.86 -32.25
C GLN A 308 -4.60 65.20 -31.95
N GLN A 309 -3.84 65.28 -30.86
CA GLN A 309 -3.10 66.49 -30.49
C GLN A 309 -1.90 66.78 -31.43
N GLU A 310 -1.27 65.75 -31.98
CA GLU A 310 -0.24 65.90 -33.03
C GLU A 310 -0.84 66.49 -34.31
N ILE A 311 -1.98 65.97 -34.77
CA ILE A 311 -2.69 66.49 -35.95
C ILE A 311 -3.15 67.95 -35.72
N ALA A 312 -3.56 68.27 -34.49
CA ALA A 312 -3.89 69.64 -34.08
C ALA A 312 -2.67 70.56 -33.88
N GLY A 313 -1.44 70.03 -33.99
CA GLY A 313 -0.19 70.79 -33.84
C GLY A 313 0.17 71.16 -32.39
N THR A 314 -0.53 70.63 -31.39
CA THR A 314 -0.35 70.98 -29.97
C THR A 314 0.60 70.04 -29.22
N LEU A 315 1.04 68.94 -29.84
CA LEU A 315 1.93 67.93 -29.23
C LEU A 315 3.11 67.59 -30.15
N ALA A 316 4.28 67.31 -29.56
CA ALA A 316 5.48 66.93 -30.31
C ALA A 316 5.41 65.49 -30.87
N PRO A 317 5.87 65.22 -32.11
CA PRO A 317 5.82 63.87 -32.72
C PRO A 317 6.52 62.77 -31.90
N ILE A 318 7.53 63.12 -31.11
CA ILE A 318 8.24 62.19 -30.22
C ILE A 318 7.30 61.55 -29.18
N GLU A 319 6.25 62.26 -28.76
CA GLU A 319 5.27 61.76 -27.78
C GLU A 319 4.35 60.69 -28.38
N VAL A 320 4.08 60.74 -29.68
CA VAL A 320 3.36 59.67 -30.38
C VAL A 320 4.22 58.42 -30.51
N VAL A 321 5.52 58.57 -30.80
CA VAL A 321 6.46 57.43 -30.86
C VAL A 321 6.61 56.77 -29.49
N ARG A 322 6.70 57.57 -28.41
CA ARG A 322 6.72 57.07 -27.02
C ARG A 322 5.42 56.33 -26.66
N ALA A 323 4.26 56.89 -27.02
CA ALA A 323 2.98 56.23 -26.79
C ALA A 323 2.84 54.92 -27.57
N ARG A 324 3.31 54.85 -28.82
CA ARG A 324 3.36 53.60 -29.61
C ARG A 324 4.23 52.53 -28.95
N ALA A 325 5.40 52.91 -28.43
CA ALA A 325 6.27 52.00 -27.69
C ALA A 325 5.58 51.46 -26.41
N ALA A 326 4.85 52.31 -25.69
CA ALA A 326 4.07 51.89 -24.52
C ALA A 326 2.94 50.90 -24.86
N VAL A 327 2.23 51.09 -25.97
CA VAL A 327 1.22 50.14 -26.47
C VAL A 327 1.88 48.80 -26.84
N ALA A 328 3.02 48.81 -27.52
CA ALA A 328 3.73 47.58 -27.89
C ALA A 328 4.16 46.77 -26.65
N THR A 329 4.70 47.44 -25.63
CA THR A 329 5.04 46.81 -24.33
C THR A 329 3.79 46.25 -23.65
N SER A 330 2.70 47.01 -23.59
CA SER A 330 1.44 46.56 -22.97
C SER A 330 0.84 45.34 -23.69
N ARG A 331 0.93 45.29 -25.04
CA ARG A 331 0.49 44.12 -25.82
C ARG A 331 1.32 42.87 -25.53
N ARG A 332 2.64 43.02 -25.40
CA ARG A 332 3.53 41.92 -24.97
C ARG A 332 3.13 41.43 -23.58
N ASP A 333 2.90 42.34 -22.64
CA ASP A 333 2.58 41.99 -21.25
C ASP A 333 1.22 41.28 -21.13
N VAL A 334 0.21 41.68 -21.91
CA VAL A 334 -1.05 40.94 -22.06
C VAL A 334 -0.80 39.53 -22.61
N THR A 335 0.03 39.39 -23.64
CA THR A 335 0.36 38.08 -24.24
C THR A 335 1.04 37.15 -23.23
N VAL A 336 1.96 37.68 -22.42
CA VAL A 336 2.64 36.93 -21.34
C VAL A 336 1.63 36.51 -20.27
N ALA A 337 0.78 37.42 -19.81
CA ALA A 337 -0.25 37.12 -18.80
C ALA A 337 -1.27 36.07 -19.31
N GLU A 338 -1.69 36.17 -20.57
CA GLU A 338 -2.55 35.17 -21.20
C GLU A 338 -1.86 33.80 -21.31
N THR A 339 -0.57 33.78 -21.65
CA THR A 339 0.20 32.53 -21.73
C THR A 339 0.29 31.84 -20.37
N ALA A 340 0.61 32.60 -19.32
CA ALA A 340 0.66 32.08 -17.95
C ALA A 340 -0.71 31.54 -17.49
N LEU A 341 -1.80 32.25 -17.78
CA LEU A 341 -3.15 31.79 -17.48
C LEU A 341 -3.47 30.47 -18.20
N ARG A 342 -3.15 30.37 -19.50
CA ARG A 342 -3.37 29.14 -20.28
C ARG A 342 -2.58 27.95 -19.74
N GLN A 343 -1.33 28.16 -19.34
CA GLN A 343 -0.51 27.11 -18.75
C GLN A 343 -1.10 26.63 -17.41
N GLN A 344 -1.53 27.56 -16.54
CA GLN A 344 -2.18 27.22 -15.28
C GLN A 344 -3.51 26.49 -15.48
N GLU A 345 -4.31 26.89 -16.48
CA GLU A 345 -5.52 26.16 -16.87
C GLU A 345 -5.19 24.73 -17.29
N THR A 346 -4.14 24.51 -18.10
CA THR A 346 -3.72 23.17 -18.50
C THR A 346 -3.30 22.31 -17.29
N ILE A 347 -2.50 22.84 -16.37
CA ILE A 347 -2.09 22.14 -15.14
C ILE A 347 -3.31 21.76 -14.30
N LEU A 348 -4.25 22.70 -14.11
CA LEU A 348 -5.45 22.44 -13.32
C LEU A 348 -6.38 21.43 -14.01
N LYS A 349 -6.57 21.51 -15.33
CA LYS A 349 -7.36 20.53 -16.08
C LYS A 349 -6.80 19.12 -15.92
N ASP A 350 -5.50 18.96 -16.13
CA ASP A 350 -4.80 17.66 -16.01
C ASP A 350 -5.03 17.05 -14.63
N TYR A 351 -5.02 17.88 -13.58
CA TYR A 351 -5.21 17.40 -12.22
C TYR A 351 -6.68 17.10 -11.85
N LEU A 352 -7.65 17.70 -12.55
CA LEU A 352 -9.10 17.55 -12.32
C LEU A 352 -9.76 16.47 -13.18
N THR A 353 -9.09 15.99 -14.24
CA THR A 353 -9.63 15.00 -15.17
C THR A 353 -8.76 13.75 -15.23
N ARG A 354 -9.37 12.61 -15.50
CA ARG A 354 -8.69 11.33 -15.81
C ARG A 354 -8.22 11.27 -17.26
N ARG A 355 -8.91 12.00 -18.14
CA ARG A 355 -8.63 12.08 -19.56
C ARG A 355 -7.45 13.01 -19.84
N THR A 356 -6.73 12.73 -20.94
CA THR A 356 -5.63 13.58 -21.40
C THR A 356 -6.17 14.94 -21.85
N VAL A 357 -5.56 16.01 -21.34
CA VAL A 357 -6.01 17.41 -21.57
C VAL A 357 -6.01 17.83 -23.05
N ASP A 358 -5.25 17.15 -23.90
CA ASP A 358 -5.11 17.44 -25.35
C ASP A 358 -6.20 16.80 -26.23
N THR A 359 -7.18 16.10 -25.63
CA THR A 359 -8.19 15.36 -26.40
C THR A 359 -9.56 16.06 -26.42
N GLY A 360 -10.09 16.28 -27.63
CA GLY A 360 -11.48 16.72 -27.87
C GLY A 360 -11.85 18.07 -27.23
N ASP A 361 -13.00 18.10 -26.56
CA ASP A 361 -13.59 19.31 -25.99
C ASP A 361 -12.78 19.90 -24.81
N LEU A 362 -11.91 19.10 -24.17
CA LEU A 362 -11.10 19.53 -23.01
C LEU A 362 -10.00 20.52 -23.39
N ALA A 363 -9.43 20.38 -24.59
CA ALA A 363 -8.35 21.25 -25.07
C ALA A 363 -8.84 22.70 -25.25
N THR A 364 -10.08 22.88 -25.71
CA THR A 364 -10.67 24.20 -25.97
C THR A 364 -11.42 24.79 -24.77
N LEU A 365 -11.80 23.96 -23.79
CA LEU A 365 -12.53 24.36 -22.59
C LEU A 365 -11.79 25.47 -21.82
N ARG A 366 -12.49 26.53 -21.38
CA ARG A 366 -11.91 27.56 -20.49
C ARG A 366 -12.38 27.37 -19.06
N ILE A 367 -11.54 27.68 -18.08
CA ILE A 367 -11.95 27.62 -16.67
C ILE A 367 -12.31 29.01 -16.19
N VAL A 368 -13.55 29.17 -15.71
CA VAL A 368 -14.04 30.42 -15.14
C VAL A 368 -14.22 30.22 -13.64
N PRO A 369 -13.33 30.78 -12.79
CA PRO A 369 -13.52 30.72 -11.35
C PRO A 369 -14.74 31.54 -10.95
N THR A 370 -15.62 30.97 -10.13
CA THR A 370 -16.85 31.63 -9.65
C THR A 370 -16.65 32.35 -8.33
N GLU A 371 -15.60 32.02 -7.58
CA GLU A 371 -15.30 32.62 -6.28
C GLU A 371 -14.15 33.62 -6.37
N SER A 372 -14.25 34.69 -5.60
CA SER A 372 -13.16 35.64 -5.35
C SER A 372 -12.43 35.30 -4.05
N ILE A 373 -11.16 35.68 -3.93
CA ILE A 373 -10.35 35.46 -2.72
C ILE A 373 -11.05 36.10 -1.50
N PRO A 374 -11.55 35.32 -0.53
CA PRO A 374 -12.12 35.88 0.69
C PRO A 374 -10.97 36.27 1.61
N VAL A 375 -10.82 37.57 1.88
CA VAL A 375 -9.84 38.05 2.87
C VAL A 375 -10.56 38.28 4.20
N PRO A 376 -10.32 37.46 5.24
CA PRO A 376 -10.96 37.63 6.54
C PRO A 376 -10.54 38.95 7.19
N ALA A 377 -11.44 39.55 7.98
CA ALA A 377 -11.17 40.83 8.65
C ALA A 377 -10.03 40.73 9.67
N GLN A 378 -9.96 39.60 10.38
CA GLN A 378 -8.91 39.26 11.34
C GLN A 378 -8.50 37.80 11.14
N GLU A 379 -7.20 37.52 11.26
CA GLU A 379 -6.69 36.16 11.22
C GLU A 379 -6.98 35.49 12.57
N PRO A 380 -7.54 34.27 12.61
CA PRO A 380 -7.70 33.53 13.85
C PRO A 380 -6.32 33.06 14.34
N VAL A 381 -5.64 33.89 15.13
CA VAL A 381 -4.36 33.52 15.75
C VAL A 381 -4.64 32.58 16.91
N ALA A 382 -4.66 31.28 16.63
CA ALA A 382 -4.62 30.26 17.67
C ALA A 382 -3.20 30.21 18.28
N PRO A 383 -3.05 30.01 19.60
CA PRO A 383 -1.74 29.90 20.21
C PRO A 383 -1.02 28.66 19.68
N LEU A 384 0.29 28.79 19.42
CA LEU A 384 1.12 27.72 18.85
C LEU A 384 1.03 26.39 19.61
N GLN A 385 0.88 26.44 20.94
CA GLN A 385 0.78 25.24 21.78
C GLN A 385 -0.48 24.43 21.46
N ASP A 386 -1.60 25.09 21.21
CA ASP A 386 -2.87 24.43 20.88
C ASP A 386 -2.81 23.84 19.47
N LEU A 387 -2.23 24.58 18.50
CA LEU A 387 -2.02 24.08 17.13
C LEU A 387 -1.11 22.85 17.10
N VAL A 388 -0.03 22.84 17.89
CA VAL A 388 0.84 21.66 18.00
C VAL A 388 0.12 20.49 18.67
N ALA A 389 -0.69 20.76 19.70
CA ALA A 389 -1.46 19.72 20.39
C ALA A 389 -2.56 19.12 19.50
N GLU A 390 -3.18 19.93 18.63
CA GLU A 390 -4.15 19.49 17.63
C GLU A 390 -3.45 18.68 16.51
N ALA A 391 -2.36 19.20 15.96
CA ALA A 391 -1.58 18.52 14.93
C ALA A 391 -1.10 17.15 15.43
N ARG A 392 -0.66 17.04 16.68
CA ARG A 392 -0.25 15.75 17.27
C ARG A 392 -1.37 14.69 17.27
N ARG A 393 -2.64 15.10 17.35
CA ARG A 393 -3.79 14.16 17.36
C ARG A 393 -4.28 13.83 15.96
N ASN A 394 -4.24 14.80 15.05
CA ASN A 394 -4.91 14.72 13.76
C ASN A 394 -3.95 14.48 12.58
N ARG A 395 -2.63 14.67 12.72
CA ARG A 395 -1.69 14.45 11.61
C ARG A 395 -1.51 12.95 11.31
N PRO A 396 -1.84 12.50 10.08
CA PRO A 396 -1.78 11.08 9.73
C PRO A 396 -0.35 10.55 9.67
N ASP A 397 0.64 11.36 9.30
CA ASP A 397 2.06 10.98 9.25
C ASP A 397 2.64 10.67 10.63
N LEU A 398 2.23 11.41 11.68
CA LEU A 398 2.65 11.10 13.05
C LEU A 398 2.00 9.80 13.54
N ALA A 399 0.72 9.59 13.25
CA ALA A 399 0.02 8.35 13.56
C ALA A 399 0.65 7.14 12.84
N GLN A 400 1.07 7.30 11.59
CA GLN A 400 1.82 6.28 10.85
C GLN A 400 3.15 5.93 11.55
N ALA A 401 3.90 6.93 11.99
CA ALA A 401 5.16 6.73 12.72
C ALA A 401 4.93 5.96 14.03
N ASP A 402 3.85 6.24 14.76
CA ASP A 402 3.49 5.51 15.99
C ASP A 402 3.17 4.03 15.69
N TYR A 403 2.47 3.72 14.59
CA TYR A 403 2.23 2.33 14.17
C TYR A 403 3.50 1.62 13.70
N GLN A 404 4.46 2.33 13.10
CA GLN A 404 5.78 1.76 12.78
C GLN A 404 6.55 1.37 14.04
N VAL A 405 6.55 2.21 15.08
CA VAL A 405 7.11 1.86 16.40
C VAL A 405 6.40 0.63 16.98
N ALA A 406 5.07 0.58 16.91
CA ALA A 406 4.29 -0.56 17.40
C ALA A 406 4.63 -1.86 16.66
N ASN A 407 4.77 -1.81 15.34
CA ASN A 407 5.19 -2.95 14.53
C ASN A 407 6.59 -3.44 14.90
N GLN A 408 7.53 -2.52 15.11
CA GLN A 408 8.91 -2.87 15.49
C GLN A 408 8.97 -3.48 16.90
N LYS A 409 8.12 -3.05 17.84
CA LYS A 409 7.96 -3.70 19.17
C LYS A 409 7.42 -5.12 19.05
N ILE A 410 6.50 -5.38 18.12
CA ILE A 410 6.00 -6.73 17.84
C ILE A 410 7.13 -7.63 17.31
N THR A 411 7.94 -7.13 16.38
CA THR A 411 9.12 -7.84 15.85
C THR A 411 10.12 -8.17 16.96
N LEU A 412 10.45 -7.20 17.83
CA LEU A 412 11.34 -7.40 18.97
C LEU A 412 10.85 -8.49 19.94
N THR A 413 9.52 -8.64 20.09
CA THR A 413 8.94 -9.71 20.89
C THR A 413 9.21 -11.09 20.26
N GLY A 414 9.22 -11.17 18.93
CA GLY A 414 9.57 -12.37 18.17
C GLY A 414 11.02 -12.80 18.35
N SER A 415 11.97 -11.87 18.17
CA SER A 415 13.39 -12.15 18.39
C SER A 415 13.73 -12.44 19.84
N ARG A 416 13.05 -11.79 20.80
CA ARG A 416 13.18 -12.13 22.23
C ARG A 416 12.82 -13.59 22.51
N SER A 417 11.76 -14.11 21.89
CA SER A 417 11.41 -15.54 22.03
C SER A 417 12.46 -16.44 21.39
N GLY A 418 13.09 -16.02 20.29
CA GLY A 418 14.19 -16.73 19.64
C GLY A 418 15.45 -16.92 20.49
N LEU A 419 15.63 -16.12 21.57
CA LEU A 419 16.73 -16.27 22.51
C LEU A 419 16.58 -17.46 23.45
N LEU A 420 15.34 -17.93 23.66
CA LEU A 420 15.04 -19.02 24.59
C LEU A 420 15.47 -20.37 24.00
N PRO A 421 15.84 -21.36 24.83
CA PRO A 421 15.97 -22.74 24.40
C PRO A 421 14.66 -23.29 23.81
N GLU A 422 14.80 -24.25 22.91
CA GLU A 422 13.66 -24.99 22.35
C GLU A 422 13.35 -26.17 23.26
N LEU A 423 12.13 -26.19 23.78
CA LEU A 423 11.63 -27.25 24.65
C LEU A 423 10.25 -27.60 24.13
N ASP A 424 10.10 -28.76 23.52
CA ASP A 424 8.86 -29.15 22.85
C ASP A 424 8.27 -30.40 23.49
N LEU A 425 6.97 -30.38 23.75
CA LEU A 425 6.19 -31.58 24.07
C LEU A 425 5.75 -32.24 22.77
N VAL A 426 6.09 -33.50 22.59
CA VAL A 426 5.71 -34.31 21.42
C VAL A 426 4.83 -35.46 21.89
N LEU A 427 3.61 -35.50 21.37
CA LEU A 427 2.68 -36.61 21.53
C LEU A 427 2.48 -37.22 20.15
N SER A 428 2.73 -38.51 20.00
CA SER A 428 2.33 -39.25 18.82
C SER A 428 1.59 -40.51 19.23
N GLY A 429 0.54 -40.83 18.48
CA GLY A 429 -0.19 -42.07 18.58
C GLY A 429 -0.35 -42.64 17.18
N ARG A 430 -0.09 -43.92 17.00
CA ARG A 430 -0.26 -44.63 15.74
C ARG A 430 -0.98 -45.93 16.00
N SER A 431 -1.98 -46.24 15.19
CA SER A 431 -2.55 -47.59 15.16
C SER A 431 -2.18 -48.24 13.85
N ASN A 432 -1.54 -49.40 13.93
CA ASN A 432 -1.08 -50.16 12.78
C ASN A 432 -2.05 -51.30 12.47
N ALA A 433 -2.11 -51.67 11.20
CA ALA A 433 -2.75 -52.88 10.73
C ALA A 433 -1.91 -53.54 9.65
N LEU A 434 -1.98 -54.86 9.63
CA LEU A 434 -1.37 -55.68 8.60
C LEU A 434 -2.42 -56.67 8.11
N TYR A 435 -2.61 -56.70 6.80
CA TYR A 435 -3.53 -57.64 6.16
C TYR A 435 -3.00 -58.01 4.78
N GLY A 436 -3.38 -59.18 4.28
CA GLY A 436 -2.88 -59.67 3.02
C GLY A 436 -3.37 -61.08 2.73
N SER A 437 -2.81 -61.68 1.68
CA SER A 437 -3.07 -63.07 1.32
C SER A 437 -1.87 -63.94 1.65
N LEU A 438 -2.11 -65.24 1.83
CA LEU A 438 -1.03 -66.21 1.93
C LEU A 438 -0.19 -66.12 0.65
N ASN A 439 1.13 -66.12 0.81
CA ASN A 439 2.03 -66.13 -0.33
C ASN A 439 1.76 -67.37 -1.20
N THR A 440 1.61 -67.18 -2.51
CA THR A 440 1.32 -68.24 -3.48
C THR A 440 2.57 -68.81 -4.15
N LEU A 441 3.75 -68.21 -3.92
CA LEU A 441 5.02 -68.68 -4.48
C LEU A 441 5.43 -70.02 -3.86
N PRO A 442 5.95 -71.00 -4.62
CA PRO A 442 6.28 -72.32 -4.07
C PRO A 442 7.37 -72.21 -2.97
N PRO A 443 7.16 -72.73 -1.75
CA PRO A 443 8.19 -72.71 -0.72
C PRO A 443 9.35 -73.61 -1.14
N THR A 444 10.56 -73.06 -1.26
CA THR A 444 11.78 -73.83 -1.55
C THR A 444 12.54 -74.11 -0.26
N THR A 445 12.48 -75.33 0.23
CA THR A 445 13.43 -75.85 1.21
C THR A 445 14.55 -76.57 0.48
N THR A 446 15.65 -75.88 0.17
CA THR A 446 16.91 -76.57 -0.12
C THR A 446 17.57 -76.94 1.20
N THR A 447 17.14 -78.06 1.77
CA THR A 447 17.89 -78.77 2.81
C THR A 447 18.27 -80.13 2.23
N GLY A 448 19.54 -80.28 1.83
CA GLY A 448 20.11 -81.61 1.57
C GLY A 448 19.59 -82.39 0.34
N GLY A 449 19.37 -81.75 -0.80
CA GLY A 449 19.31 -82.45 -2.10
C GLY A 449 18.15 -83.45 -2.32
N THR A 450 17.15 -83.51 -1.44
CA THR A 450 15.94 -84.31 -1.63
C THR A 450 14.73 -83.39 -1.81
N THR A 451 14.04 -83.56 -2.94
CA THR A 451 12.77 -82.90 -3.22
C THR A 451 11.69 -83.52 -2.34
N GLY A 452 11.02 -82.71 -1.52
CA GLY A 452 9.65 -83.02 -1.08
C GLY A 452 9.44 -83.16 0.43
N THR A 453 9.04 -82.06 1.05
CA THR A 453 7.79 -82.01 1.81
C THR A 453 7.18 -80.63 1.55
N PRO A 454 5.92 -80.52 1.09
CA PRO A 454 5.27 -79.22 0.99
C PRO A 454 5.12 -78.66 2.40
N VAL A 455 5.94 -77.67 2.75
CA VAL A 455 5.79 -76.92 3.99
C VAL A 455 4.49 -76.12 3.85
N THR A 456 3.47 -76.50 4.60
CA THR A 456 2.23 -75.72 4.71
C THR A 456 2.59 -74.40 5.37
N ARG A 457 2.50 -73.29 4.64
CA ARG A 457 2.68 -71.95 5.22
C ARG A 457 1.55 -71.68 6.20
N THR A 458 1.88 -71.50 7.48
CA THR A 458 0.95 -71.09 8.52
C THR A 458 1.22 -69.64 8.88
N ALA A 459 0.43 -68.72 8.34
CA ALA A 459 0.39 -67.34 8.80
C ALA A 459 -0.74 -67.16 9.81
N ASP A 460 -0.61 -66.21 10.74
CA ASP A 460 -1.66 -65.93 11.73
C ASP A 460 -2.97 -65.51 11.02
N PRO A 461 -4.12 -66.16 11.29
CA PRO A 461 -5.44 -65.82 10.74
C PRO A 461 -5.85 -64.35 10.86
N VAL A 462 -5.23 -63.59 11.76
CA VAL A 462 -5.43 -62.15 11.91
C VAL A 462 -4.93 -61.38 10.68
N PHE A 463 -3.85 -61.85 10.04
CA PHE A 463 -3.21 -61.18 8.89
C PHE A 463 -3.75 -61.65 7.53
N LEU A 464 -4.40 -62.81 7.42
CA LEU A 464 -4.91 -63.35 6.14
C LEU A 464 -6.29 -62.83 5.72
N ARG A 465 -6.68 -61.65 6.21
CA ARG A 465 -8.01 -61.09 6.01
C ARG A 465 -8.00 -59.98 4.96
N GLY A 466 -9.18 -59.64 4.45
CA GLY A 466 -9.35 -58.54 3.50
C GLY A 466 -9.17 -57.14 4.11
N PRO A 467 -9.28 -56.07 3.29
CA PRO A 467 -9.07 -54.69 3.73
C PRO A 467 -9.96 -54.23 4.88
N SER A 468 -11.21 -54.73 4.95
CA SER A 468 -12.16 -54.43 6.04
C SER A 468 -11.64 -54.88 7.40
N ALA A 469 -10.94 -56.01 7.46
CA ALA A 469 -10.30 -56.48 8.68
C ALA A 469 -9.11 -55.58 9.06
N GLY A 470 -8.37 -55.08 8.07
CA GLY A 470 -7.32 -54.08 8.27
C GLY A 470 -7.87 -52.82 8.96
N PHE A 471 -8.95 -52.23 8.43
CA PHE A 471 -9.60 -51.09 9.08
C PHE A 471 -10.12 -51.42 10.48
N SER A 472 -10.68 -52.62 10.68
CA SER A 472 -11.11 -53.05 12.00
C SER A 472 -9.95 -53.12 13.00
N GLN A 473 -8.75 -53.56 12.58
CA GLN A 473 -7.56 -53.60 13.44
C GLN A 473 -7.09 -52.19 13.83
N ILE A 474 -7.20 -51.22 12.92
CA ILE A 474 -6.86 -49.81 13.17
C ILE A 474 -7.85 -49.20 14.17
N PHE A 475 -9.16 -49.31 13.90
CA PHE A 475 -10.19 -48.69 14.76
C PHE A 475 -10.36 -49.39 16.10
N SER A 476 -10.10 -50.71 16.17
CA SER A 476 -10.09 -51.44 17.43
C SER A 476 -8.80 -51.24 18.23
N GLY A 477 -7.83 -50.50 17.69
CA GLY A 477 -6.54 -50.24 18.35
C GLY A 477 -5.77 -51.53 18.66
N ARG A 478 -5.75 -52.51 17.76
CA ARG A 478 -5.17 -53.84 18.04
C ARG A 478 -3.65 -53.84 18.12
N PHE A 479 -2.99 -52.96 17.36
CA PHE A 479 -1.54 -52.73 17.39
C PHE A 479 -1.23 -51.24 17.53
N PRO A 480 -1.46 -50.64 18.73
CA PRO A 480 -1.26 -49.23 18.96
C PRO A 480 0.18 -48.95 19.44
N ASP A 481 0.82 -47.97 18.82
CA ASP A 481 2.04 -47.34 19.29
C ASP A 481 1.68 -45.95 19.84
N TYR A 482 2.24 -45.59 20.98
CA TYR A 482 2.13 -44.22 21.49
C TYR A 482 3.49 -43.77 22.00
N THR A 483 3.83 -42.51 21.75
CA THR A 483 5.06 -41.89 22.23
C THR A 483 4.71 -40.56 22.85
N ILE A 484 5.17 -40.38 24.09
CA ILE A 484 5.10 -39.12 24.81
C ILE A 484 6.55 -38.76 25.11
N GLY A 485 7.01 -37.66 24.52
CA GLY A 485 8.38 -37.22 24.62
C GLY A 485 8.47 -35.72 24.88
N VAL A 486 9.54 -35.32 25.54
CA VAL A 486 9.94 -33.92 25.64
C VAL A 486 11.29 -33.79 24.97
N GLN A 487 11.42 -32.87 24.02
CA GLN A 487 12.65 -32.63 23.30
C GLN A 487 13.22 -31.27 23.73
N LEU A 488 14.46 -31.28 24.23
CA LEU A 488 15.18 -30.08 24.65
C LEU A 488 16.38 -29.85 23.73
N ASN A 489 16.41 -28.67 23.11
CA ASN A 489 17.49 -28.22 22.24
C ASN A 489 18.02 -26.86 22.73
N ILE A 490 19.25 -26.87 23.25
CA ILE A 490 19.92 -25.68 23.80
C ILE A 490 21.07 -25.28 22.87
N PRO A 491 20.94 -24.20 22.07
CA PRO A 491 22.06 -23.69 21.29
C PRO A 491 23.09 -23.04 22.23
N LEU A 492 24.29 -23.64 22.33
CA LEU A 492 25.33 -23.19 23.28
C LEU A 492 25.82 -21.76 23.03
N LEU A 493 26.01 -21.38 21.77
CA LEU A 493 26.58 -20.08 21.42
C LEU A 493 25.51 -19.04 21.03
N ASN A 494 24.29 -19.47 20.64
CA ASN A 494 23.12 -18.69 20.19
C ASN A 494 23.39 -17.31 19.52
N ARG A 495 24.51 -17.15 18.80
CA ARG A 495 25.01 -15.85 18.31
C ARG A 495 24.08 -15.22 17.29
N ALA A 496 23.45 -16.04 16.45
CA ALA A 496 22.48 -15.58 15.46
C ALA A 496 21.27 -14.91 16.14
N ALA A 497 20.62 -15.59 17.09
CA ALA A 497 19.47 -15.02 17.80
C ALA A 497 19.85 -13.80 18.66
N GLN A 498 21.05 -13.79 19.26
CA GLN A 498 21.58 -12.61 19.96
C GLN A 498 21.79 -11.42 19.01
N ALA A 499 22.37 -11.66 17.83
CA ALA A 499 22.58 -10.63 16.82
C ALA A 499 21.24 -10.10 16.27
N ASP A 500 20.26 -10.97 16.03
CA ASP A 500 18.93 -10.60 15.57
C ASP A 500 18.20 -9.74 16.62
N TYR A 501 18.22 -10.14 17.89
CA TYR A 501 17.64 -9.35 18.98
C TYR A 501 18.33 -7.98 19.13
N ALA A 502 19.67 -7.94 19.07
CA ALA A 502 20.41 -6.68 19.13
C ALA A 502 20.07 -5.77 17.94
N ARG A 503 19.97 -6.32 16.72
CA ARG A 503 19.54 -5.59 15.53
C ARG A 503 18.12 -5.06 15.66
N ASP A 504 17.17 -5.87 16.14
CA ASP A 504 15.78 -5.45 16.32
C ASP A 504 15.63 -4.37 17.39
N GLN A 505 16.46 -4.41 18.43
CA GLN A 505 16.52 -3.38 19.45
C GLN A 505 17.08 -2.06 18.88
N LEU A 506 18.13 -2.12 18.07
CA LEU A 506 18.67 -0.94 17.38
C LEU A 506 17.67 -0.38 16.37
N ALA A 507 17.00 -1.24 15.61
CA ALA A 507 15.94 -0.85 14.68
C ALA A 507 14.76 -0.18 15.41
N LEU A 508 14.37 -0.68 16.59
CA LEU A 508 13.36 0.00 17.43
C LEU A 508 13.80 1.42 17.80
N ARG A 509 15.04 1.59 18.27
CA ARG A 509 15.59 2.92 18.59
C ARG A 509 15.62 3.83 17.37
N GLN A 510 15.99 3.32 16.19
CA GLN A 510 15.98 4.10 14.94
C GLN A 510 14.57 4.58 14.59
N VAL A 511 13.54 3.72 14.69
CA VAL A 511 12.14 4.10 14.41
C VAL A 511 11.61 5.08 15.47
N GLU A 512 11.98 4.92 16.74
CA GLU A 512 11.65 5.90 17.80
C GLU A 512 12.28 7.28 17.54
N ILE A 513 13.54 7.32 17.10
CA ILE A 513 14.21 8.57 16.71
C ILE A 513 13.51 9.20 15.49
N ARG A 514 13.16 8.41 14.47
CA ARG A 514 12.40 8.92 13.30
C ARG A 514 11.04 9.49 13.71
N ARG A 515 10.35 8.85 14.65
CA ARG A 515 9.08 9.36 15.21
C ARG A 515 9.28 10.69 15.96
N GLN A 516 10.39 10.87 16.68
CA GLN A 516 10.75 12.17 17.27
C GLN A 516 11.13 13.22 16.23
N GLN A 517 11.84 12.84 15.16
CA GLN A 517 12.15 13.74 14.04
C GLN A 517 10.87 14.22 13.34
N ALA A 518 9.91 13.32 13.10
CA ALA A 518 8.60 13.67 12.55
C ALA A 518 7.88 14.68 13.45
N GLU A 519 7.80 14.44 14.76
CA GLU A 519 7.18 15.39 15.70
C GLU A 519 7.86 16.77 15.70
N LYS A 520 9.21 16.81 15.60
CA LYS A 520 9.94 18.07 15.45
C LYS A 520 9.63 18.77 14.13
N GLN A 521 9.56 18.03 13.03
CA GLN A 521 9.24 18.58 11.71
C GLN A 521 7.85 19.20 11.71
N VAL A 522 6.85 18.49 12.25
CA VAL A 522 5.48 19.00 12.40
C VAL A 522 5.45 20.35 13.11
N ARG A 523 6.23 20.49 14.19
CA ARG A 523 6.32 21.76 14.92
C ARG A 523 6.93 22.87 14.06
N VAL A 524 8.00 22.58 13.31
CA VAL A 524 8.63 23.54 12.41
C VAL A 524 7.66 23.95 11.29
N ASP A 525 6.92 23.01 10.71
CA ASP A 525 5.94 23.28 9.66
C ASP A 525 4.84 24.25 10.16
N ILE A 526 4.33 24.02 11.38
CA ILE A 526 3.29 24.88 11.99
C ILE A 526 3.84 26.29 12.24
N ILE A 527 5.05 26.40 12.78
CA ILE A 527 5.70 27.70 13.03
C ILE A 527 5.88 28.45 11.70
N ASN A 528 6.41 27.79 10.68
CA ASN A 528 6.62 28.39 9.37
C ASN A 528 5.30 28.80 8.71
N ALA A 529 4.25 27.97 8.82
CA ALA A 529 2.92 28.30 8.31
C ALA A 529 2.30 29.51 9.03
N GLN A 530 2.46 29.62 10.34
CA GLN A 530 2.01 30.77 11.12
C GLN A 530 2.76 32.05 10.71
N ILE A 531 4.10 31.99 10.63
CA ILE A 531 4.93 33.13 10.20
C ILE A 531 4.55 33.55 8.77
N ALA A 532 4.34 32.59 7.86
CA ALA A 532 3.92 32.88 6.49
C ALA A 532 2.54 33.52 6.43
N ALA A 533 1.59 33.13 7.28
CA ALA A 533 0.28 33.76 7.39
C ALA A 533 0.38 35.20 7.90
N GLU A 534 1.16 35.44 8.97
CA GLU A 534 1.41 36.78 9.51
C GLU A 534 2.09 37.70 8.48
N GLN A 535 3.12 37.20 7.79
CA GLN A 535 3.80 37.93 6.72
C GLN A 535 2.86 38.23 5.55
N SER A 536 2.04 37.26 5.13
CA SER A 536 1.06 37.44 4.05
C SER A 536 0.02 38.50 4.41
N ARG A 537 -0.39 38.57 5.68
CA ARG A 537 -1.29 39.62 6.15
C ARG A 537 -0.65 41.00 6.10
N ALA A 538 0.56 41.14 6.63
CA ALA A 538 1.29 42.41 6.58
C ALA A 538 1.51 42.88 5.12
N ALA A 539 1.83 41.97 4.21
CA ALA A 539 1.97 42.26 2.78
C ALA A 539 0.65 42.72 2.15
N TYR A 540 -0.47 42.09 2.50
CA TYR A 540 -1.80 42.49 2.04
C TYR A 540 -2.19 43.90 2.51
N ASP A 541 -2.02 44.19 3.81
CA ASP A 541 -2.37 45.49 4.38
C ASP A 541 -1.50 46.61 3.76
N ALA A 542 -0.20 46.38 3.60
CA ALA A 542 0.70 47.30 2.90
C ALA A 542 0.32 47.52 1.42
N ALA A 543 -0.05 46.45 0.70
CA ALA A 543 -0.47 46.55 -0.71
C ALA A 543 -1.80 47.32 -0.86
N ARG A 544 -2.74 47.12 0.08
CA ARG A 544 -4.01 47.84 0.11
C ARG A 544 -3.81 49.34 0.33
N GLU A 545 -3.02 49.73 1.32
CA GLU A 545 -2.70 51.13 1.59
C GLU A 545 -1.95 51.77 0.42
N ALA A 546 -0.95 51.07 -0.14
CA ALA A 546 -0.21 51.55 -1.31
C ALA A 546 -1.12 51.79 -2.53
N ARG A 547 -2.10 50.89 -2.77
CA ARG A 547 -3.11 51.07 -3.83
C ARG A 547 -3.96 52.32 -3.57
N GLU A 548 -4.42 52.52 -2.35
CA GLU A 548 -5.24 53.67 -1.98
C GLU A 548 -4.48 54.99 -2.18
N PHE A 549 -3.24 55.08 -1.69
CA PHE A 549 -2.40 56.26 -1.87
C PHE A 549 -2.08 56.55 -3.34
N ARG A 550 -1.78 55.51 -4.15
CA ARG A 550 -1.57 55.67 -5.60
C ARG A 550 -2.84 56.16 -6.30
N SER A 551 -4.01 55.64 -5.93
CA SER A 551 -5.29 56.09 -6.50
C SER A 551 -5.59 57.55 -6.17
N ASN A 552 -5.32 57.98 -4.94
CA ASN A 552 -5.51 59.36 -4.49
C ASN A 552 -4.51 60.30 -5.17
N ARG A 553 -3.27 59.86 -5.38
CA ARG A 553 -2.27 60.62 -6.14
C ARG A 553 -2.69 60.79 -7.60
N LEU A 554 -3.20 59.73 -8.24
CA LEU A 554 -3.68 59.79 -9.64
C LEU A 554 -4.84 60.78 -9.76
N ARG A 555 -5.87 60.67 -8.92
CA ARG A 555 -7.02 61.61 -8.92
C ARG A 555 -6.60 63.07 -8.72
N ARG A 556 -5.60 63.32 -7.86
CA ARG A 556 -5.05 64.68 -7.67
C ARG A 556 -4.26 65.16 -8.89
N SER A 557 -3.48 64.27 -9.50
CA SER A 557 -2.73 64.57 -10.72
C SER A 557 -3.66 64.90 -11.88
N ASP A 558 -4.69 64.10 -12.11
CA ASP A 558 -5.69 64.30 -13.17
C ASP A 558 -6.42 65.64 -12.98
N ARG A 559 -6.80 65.96 -11.73
CA ARG A 559 -7.41 67.26 -11.39
C ARG A 559 -6.46 68.43 -11.67
N ASN A 560 -5.18 68.29 -11.35
CA ASN A 560 -4.19 69.33 -11.62
C ASN A 560 -3.92 69.51 -13.12
N MET A 561 -3.89 68.42 -13.91
CA MET A 561 -3.77 68.50 -15.37
C MET A 561 -4.98 69.18 -16.01
N LEU A 562 -6.19 68.87 -15.54
CA LEU A 562 -7.42 69.53 -16.00
C LEU A 562 -7.43 71.04 -15.69
N LEU A 563 -6.84 71.46 -14.57
CA LEU A 563 -6.70 72.87 -14.19
C LEU A 563 -5.56 73.60 -14.92
N ALA A 564 -4.58 72.87 -15.46
CA ALA A 564 -3.42 73.40 -16.17
C ALA A 564 -3.62 73.54 -17.69
N LEU A 565 -4.78 73.13 -18.23
CA LEU A 565 -5.14 73.42 -19.61
C LEU A 565 -5.21 74.95 -19.79
N PRO A 566 -4.48 75.53 -20.77
CA PRO A 566 -4.49 76.97 -20.98
C PRO A 566 -5.93 77.42 -21.27
N GLN A 567 -6.44 78.33 -20.43
CA GLN A 567 -7.59 79.15 -20.76
C GLN A 567 -7.22 79.86 -22.06
N THR A 568 -7.73 79.38 -23.18
CA THR A 568 -7.66 80.09 -24.45
C THR A 568 -8.48 81.35 -24.28
N THR A 569 -7.79 82.45 -23.94
CA THR A 569 -8.33 83.79 -23.98
C THR A 569 -8.80 84.08 -25.39
N SER A 570 -10.12 84.18 -25.58
CA SER A 570 -10.76 84.74 -26.77
C SER A 570 -10.51 86.23 -26.88
#